data_AF-A0A2S5CG03-F1
#
_entry.id   AF-A0A2S5CG03-F1
#
_cell.length_a   1.000
_cell.length_b   1.000
_cell.length_c   1.000
_cell.angle_alpha   90.00
_cell.angle_beta   90.00
_cell.angle_gamma   90.00
#
_symmetry.space_group_name_H-M   'P 1'
#
loop_
_entity.id
_entity.type
_entity.pdbx_description
1 polymer ?
#
loop_
_entity_poly.entity_id
_entity_poly.type
_entity_poly.pdbx_seq_one_letter_code
_entity_poly.pdbx_strand_id
1 'polypeptide(L)'
;MTGETPYKINPTHIAYTVRDFTKKDTGETDSSWLKIGVAWLHKDGHGFDVQLEAFPVNGRVVLRTNDDRVKELHKQLRRKSAD
;
A
#
# COMPACT_ATOMS: atom_id res chain seq x y z
N MET A 1 -1.30 3.42 -35.43
CA MET A 1 -0.04 2.94 -34.85
C MET A 1 0.30 3.80 -33.64
N THR A 2 0.00 3.32 -32.44
CA THR A 2 0.72 3.63 -31.19
C THR A 2 0.30 2.54 -30.20
N GLY A 3 1.00 1.41 -30.24
CA GLY A 3 0.88 0.38 -29.21
C GLY A 3 1.60 0.87 -27.96
N GLU A 4 0.92 1.67 -27.13
CA GLU A 4 1.35 1.82 -25.74
C GLU A 4 1.11 0.48 -25.07
N THR A 5 2.19 -0.23 -24.74
CA THR A 5 2.11 -1.33 -23.79
C THR A 5 1.46 -0.78 -22.52
N PRO A 6 0.40 -1.41 -21.96
CA PRO A 6 -0.16 -0.93 -20.72
C PRO A 6 0.95 -1.05 -19.68
N TYR A 7 1.56 0.09 -19.32
CA TYR A 7 2.52 0.16 -18.24
C TYR A 7 1.85 -0.51 -17.06
N LYS A 8 2.35 -1.69 -16.67
CA LYS A 8 1.77 -2.51 -15.62
C LYS A 8 1.94 -1.70 -14.33
N ILE A 9 0.97 -0.82 -14.04
CA ILE A 9 1.01 0.05 -12.86
C ILE A 9 0.88 -0.93 -11.71
N ASN A 10 2.00 -1.21 -11.08
CA ASN A 10 2.03 -2.03 -9.91
C ASN A 10 1.62 -1.15 -8.72
N PRO A 11 0.89 -1.70 -7.73
CA PRO A 11 0.43 -0.92 -6.60
C PRO A 11 1.61 -0.28 -5.87
N THR A 12 1.46 1.00 -5.55
CA THR A 12 2.46 1.79 -4.81
C THR A 12 2.23 1.69 -3.31
N HIS A 13 0.99 1.42 -2.91
CA HIS A 13 0.58 1.35 -1.52
C HIS A 13 -0.20 0.06 -1.21
N ILE A 14 -0.15 -0.35 0.05
CA ILE A 14 -0.98 -1.40 0.63
C ILE A 14 -2.11 -0.72 1.43
N ALA A 15 -3.33 -1.21 1.28
CA ALA A 15 -4.48 -0.76 2.05
C ALA A 15 -4.68 -1.66 3.28
N TYR A 16 -4.76 -1.04 4.45
CA TYR A 16 -5.01 -1.70 5.73
C TYR A 16 -6.33 -1.21 6.32
N THR A 17 -7.12 -2.10 6.91
CA THR A 17 -8.06 -1.68 7.95
C THR A 17 -7.29 -1.54 9.25
N VAL A 18 -7.51 -0.44 9.95
CA VAL A 18 -6.91 -0.16 11.25
C VAL A 18 -8.01 0.06 12.27
N ARG A 19 -7.93 -0.64 13.39
CA ARG A 19 -8.86 -0.52 14.52
C ARG A 19 -8.07 -0.29 15.79
N ASP A 20 -8.41 0.77 16.51
CA ASP A 20 -7.80 1.06 17.80
C ASP A 20 -8.54 0.29 18.90
N PHE A 21 -7.81 -0.13 19.93
CA PHE A 21 -8.36 -0.84 21.08
C PHE A 21 -7.53 -0.51 22.33
N THR A 22 -8.14 -0.68 23.50
CA THR A 22 -7.45 -0.53 24.78
C THR A 22 -7.12 -1.91 25.35
N LYS A 23 -5.85 -2.14 25.66
CA LYS A 23 -5.40 -3.36 26.33
C LYS A 23 -6.02 -3.44 27.72
N LYS A 24 -6.73 -4.53 28.00
CA LYS A 24 -7.52 -4.67 29.24
C LYS A 24 -6.66 -4.74 30.51
N ASP A 25 -5.44 -5.23 30.37
CA ASP A 25 -4.46 -5.45 31.43
C ASP A 25 -3.65 -4.19 31.74
N THR A 26 -3.21 -3.44 30.73
CA THR A 26 -2.36 -2.26 30.92
C THR A 26 -3.10 -0.93 30.84
N GLY A 27 -4.31 -0.89 30.25
CA GLY A 27 -5.03 0.34 29.95
C GLY A 27 -4.44 1.17 28.81
N GLU A 28 -3.39 0.67 28.14
CA GLU A 28 -2.74 1.33 27.02
C GLU A 28 -3.60 1.22 25.74
N THR A 29 -3.59 2.27 24.91
CA THR A 29 -4.22 2.23 23.59
C THR A 29 -3.24 1.68 22.55
N ASP A 30 -3.70 0.76 21.73
CA ASP A 30 -2.95 0.13 20.64
C ASP A 30 -3.85 -0.01 19.39
N SER A 31 -3.27 -0.42 18.25
CA SER A 31 -3.98 -0.56 16.98
C SER A 31 -3.75 -1.93 16.34
N SER A 32 -4.83 -2.56 15.90
CA SER A 32 -4.80 -3.75 15.04
C SER A 32 -4.75 -3.33 13.57
N TRP A 33 -3.80 -3.88 12.82
CA TRP A 33 -3.63 -3.63 11.39
C TRP A 33 -3.86 -4.92 10.61
N LEU A 34 -4.78 -4.87 9.65
CA LEU A 34 -5.05 -6.00 8.75
C LEU A 34 -5.03 -5.51 7.30
N LYS A 35 -4.21 -6.15 6.47
CA LYS A 35 -4.18 -5.87 5.03
C LYS A 35 -5.50 -6.30 4.40
N ILE A 36 -6.12 -5.41 3.64
CA ILE A 36 -7.41 -5.65 2.96
C ILE A 36 -7.38 -5.29 1.48
N GLY A 37 -6.25 -4.81 0.96
CA GLY A 37 -6.15 -4.44 -0.45
C GLY A 37 -4.87 -3.70 -0.79
N VAL A 38 -4.93 -2.98 -1.91
CA VAL A 38 -3.81 -2.24 -2.48
C VAL A 38 -4.31 -0.93 -3.12
N ALA A 39 -3.40 0.01 -3.32
CA ALA A 39 -3.70 1.26 -3.99
C ALA A 39 -2.62 1.68 -4.99
N TRP A 40 -3.06 2.37 -6.04
CA TRP A 40 -2.26 2.89 -7.13
C TRP A 40 -2.36 4.41 -7.14
N LEU A 41 -1.21 5.08 -7.11
CA LEU A 41 -1.17 6.54 -7.28
C LEU A 41 -1.56 6.86 -8.73
N HIS A 42 -2.46 7.82 -8.91
CA HIS A 42 -2.83 8.34 -10.21
C HIS A 42 -1.64 9.03 -10.90
N LYS A 43 -1.69 9.15 -12.22
CA LYS A 43 -0.60 9.73 -13.02
C LYS A 43 -0.31 11.20 -12.66
N ASP A 44 -1.32 11.93 -12.20
CA ASP A 44 -1.21 13.32 -11.75
C ASP A 44 -0.64 13.46 -10.33
N GLY A 45 -0.53 12.35 -9.60
CA GLY A 45 -0.07 12.35 -8.21
C GLY A 45 -1.08 12.90 -7.19
N HIS A 46 -2.31 13.20 -7.60
CA HIS A 46 -3.32 13.86 -6.75
C HIS A 46 -4.42 12.92 -6.26
N GLY A 47 -4.39 11.65 -6.68
CA GLY A 47 -5.40 10.67 -6.31
C GLY A 47 -4.88 9.24 -6.24
N PHE A 48 -5.73 8.35 -5.75
CA PHE A 48 -5.47 6.93 -5.71
C PHE A 48 -6.67 6.15 -6.25
N ASP A 49 -6.39 5.13 -7.05
CA ASP A 49 -7.31 4.01 -7.22
C ASP A 49 -7.05 3.02 -6.10
N VAL A 50 -8.08 2.65 -5.36
CA VAL A 50 -7.99 1.70 -4.23
C VAL A 50 -8.86 0.49 -4.54
N GLN A 51 -8.25 -0.70 -4.51
CA GLN A 51 -8.96 -1.96 -4.66
C GLN A 51 -8.91 -2.73 -3.34
N LEU A 52 -10.09 -3.06 -2.83
CA LEU A 52 -10.28 -3.77 -1.58
C LEU A 52 -10.82 -5.17 -1.84
N GLU A 53 -10.23 -6.17 -1.18
CA GLU A 53 -10.73 -7.55 -1.13
C GLU A 53 -11.81 -7.70 -0.03
N ALA A 54 -11.85 -6.78 0.94
CA ALA A 54 -12.85 -6.73 1.98
C ALA A 54 -13.16 -5.27 2.39
N PHE A 55 -14.44 -5.00 2.69
CA PHE A 55 -14.89 -3.70 3.18
C PHE A 55 -14.96 -3.71 4.71
N PRO A 56 -14.24 -2.80 5.40
CA PRO A 56 -14.30 -2.72 6.85
C PRO A 56 -15.64 -2.11 7.30
N VAL A 57 -16.28 -2.74 8.28
CA VAL A 57 -17.52 -2.24 8.90
C VAL A 57 -17.28 -1.19 9.99
N ASN A 58 -16.03 -1.08 10.47
CA ASN A 58 -15.60 -0.14 11.49
C ASN A 58 -14.10 0.17 11.36
N GLY A 59 -13.64 1.19 12.09
CA GLY A 59 -12.25 1.65 12.03
C GLY A 59 -11.98 2.58 10.84
N ARG A 60 -10.75 2.53 10.31
CA ARG A 60 -10.31 3.36 9.18
C ARG A 60 -9.53 2.54 8.14
N VAL A 61 -9.59 2.95 6.88
CA VAL A 61 -8.68 2.46 5.83
C VAL A 61 -7.45 3.35 5.79
N VAL A 62 -6.26 2.75 5.89
CA VAL A 62 -4.97 3.45 5.82
C VAL A 62 -4.16 2.91 4.65
N LEU A 63 -3.64 3.80 3.82
CA LEU A 63 -2.70 3.47 2.75
C LEU A 63 -1.26 3.66 3.25
N ARG A 64 -0.40 2.67 3.04
CA ARG A 64 1.03 2.74 3.37
C ARG A 64 1.88 2.35 2.17
N THR A 65 3.03 3.00 2.01
CA THR A 65 4.00 2.64 0.97
C THR A 65 4.37 1.17 1.08
N ASN A 66 4.46 0.50 -0.06
CA ASN A 66 4.93 -0.88 -0.10
C ASN A 66 6.47 -0.89 0.01
N ASP A 67 6.98 -0.80 1.24
CA ASP A 67 8.41 -0.65 1.53
C ASP A 67 9.26 -1.82 0.98
N ASP A 68 8.72 -3.04 0.97
CA ASP A 68 9.43 -4.21 0.44
C ASP A 68 9.63 -4.11 -1.08
N ARG A 69 8.65 -3.54 -1.78
CA ARG A 69 8.77 -3.27 -3.21
C ARG A 69 9.70 -2.10 -3.51
N VAL A 70 9.70 -1.06 -2.68
CA VAL A 70 10.66 0.05 -2.78
C VAL A 70 12.09 -0.45 -2.58
N LYS A 71 12.31 -1.38 -1.65
CA LYS A 71 13.61 -2.03 -1.43
C LYS A 71 14.04 -2.88 -2.64
N GLU A 72 13.13 -3.68 -3.19
CA GLU A 72 13.43 -4.53 -4.35
C GLU A 72 13.72 -3.71 -5.62
N LEU A 73 12.96 -2.64 -5.86
CA LEU A 73 13.22 -1.72 -6.98
C LEU A 73 14.60 -1.05 -6.86
N HIS A 74 14.95 -0.57 -5.66
CA HIS A 74 16.28 -0.01 -5.40
C HIS A 74 17.40 -1.04 -5.62
N LYS A 75 17.19 -2.29 -5.22
CA LYS A 75 18.16 -3.38 -5.45
C LYS A 75 18.36 -3.66 -6.94
N GLN A 76 17.28 -3.66 -7.73
CA GLN A 76 17.33 -3.89 -9.18
C GLN A 76 17.98 -2.72 -9.94
N LEU A 77 17.67 -1.48 -9.57
CA LEU A 77 18.30 -0.28 -10.12
C LEU A 77 19.82 -0.27 -9.88
N ARG A 78 20.24 -0.57 -8.64
CA ARG A 78 21.67 -0.65 -8.29
C ARG A 78 22.44 -1.74 -9.04
N ARG A 79 21.76 -2.83 -9.43
CA ARG A 79 22.38 -3.92 -10.18
C ARG A 79 22.56 -3.58 -11.66
N LYS A 80 21.61 -2.86 -12.27
CA LYS A 80 21.69 -2.41 -13.67
C LYS A 80 22.72 -1.30 -13.91
N SER A 81 23.08 -0.54 -12.90
CA SER A 81 24.10 0.52 -13.00
C SER A 81 25.54 0.02 -12.78
N ALA A 82 25.70 -1.29 -12.50
CA ALA A 82 26.99 -1.93 -12.25
C ALA A 82 27.47 -2.79 -13.44
N ASP A 83 26.65 -2.89 -14.48
CA ASP A 83 26.95 -3.47 -15.80
C ASP A 83 27.03 -2.33 -16.83
#